data_AF-A0A8C5T6Q4-F1
#
_entry.id   AF-A0A8C5T6Q4-F1
#
_cell.length_a   1.000
_cell.length_b   1.000
_cell.length_c   1.000
_cell.angle_alpha   90.00
_cell.angle_beta   90.00
_cell.angle_gamma   90.00
#
_symmetry.space_group_name_H-M   'P 1'
#
loop_
_entity.id
_entity.type
_entity.pdbx_description
1 polymer ?
#
loop_
_entity_poly.entity_id
_entity_poly.type
_entity_poly.pdbx_seq_one_letter_code
_entity_poly.pdbx_strand_id
1 'polypeptide(L)'
;MKLQVSVNPICCVLTQTGLLLVVLLVSNMLLTKEGVTSLPICPNGSVNCQLSLEELFDRAVKLSHYIHFLSSEMFNEFDERYAQGRGFIAKAVNGCHTASLTTPEDKEQAQQIHHEDLLNLILGVLRSWNDPLVHLASEVQRIKEAPETILWKAVEIEEQNKRLLEGMEKIVGRVHSGEVGNDIYTPWEGLPSLQLADEDSRLFAFYNLLHCLRRDSHKIDNYLKVLKCRLIHDNNC
;
A
#
# COMPACT_ATOMS: atom_id res chain seq x y z
N MET A 1 -63.34 34.10 10.11
CA MET A 1 -62.01 34.37 10.69
C MET A 1 -61.01 33.48 9.95
N LYS A 2 -60.30 34.04 8.97
CA LYS A 2 -59.33 33.32 8.11
C LYS A 2 -57.97 33.30 8.84
N LEU A 3 -57.40 32.12 9.02
CA LEU A 3 -56.01 31.93 9.44
C LEU A 3 -55.19 31.52 8.21
N GLN A 4 -54.17 32.31 7.92
CA GLN A 4 -53.28 32.21 6.78
C GLN A 4 -52.05 31.42 7.22
N VAL A 5 -51.86 30.22 6.67
CA VAL A 5 -50.64 29.42 6.89
C VAL A 5 -49.61 29.85 5.85
N SER A 6 -48.54 30.50 6.33
CA SER A 6 -47.35 30.79 5.54
C SER A 6 -46.56 29.49 5.36
N VAL A 7 -46.43 29.02 4.11
CA VAL A 7 -45.49 27.97 3.74
C VAL A 7 -44.23 28.65 3.23
N ASN A 8 -43.13 28.49 3.97
CA ASN A 8 -41.83 29.08 3.67
C ASN A 8 -41.14 28.24 2.57
N PRO A 9 -40.81 28.78 1.38
CA PRO A 9 -40.11 28.03 0.34
C PRO A 9 -38.61 28.30 0.45
N ILE A 10 -37.93 27.63 1.39
CA ILE A 10 -36.46 27.65 1.47
C ILE A 10 -35.91 26.24 1.25
N CYS A 11 -36.49 25.54 0.28
CA CYS A 11 -35.90 24.31 -0.27
C CYS A 11 -35.75 24.52 -1.77
N CYS A 12 -34.51 24.39 -2.26
CA CYS A 12 -34.08 24.52 -3.65
C CYS A 12 -33.89 25.96 -4.18
N VAL A 13 -32.82 26.63 -3.75
CA VAL A 13 -32.11 27.59 -4.61
C VAL A 13 -30.68 27.11 -4.82
N LEU A 14 -30.52 26.01 -5.53
CA LEU A 14 -29.34 25.83 -6.36
C LEU A 14 -29.61 26.66 -7.61
N THR A 15 -29.04 27.85 -7.68
CA THR A 15 -29.09 28.64 -8.91
C THR A 15 -28.48 27.81 -10.05
N GLN A 16 -28.95 27.99 -11.28
CA GLN A 16 -28.45 27.27 -12.45
C GLN A 16 -26.92 27.39 -12.59
N THR A 17 -26.36 28.52 -12.13
CA THR A 17 -24.92 28.78 -12.00
C THR A 17 -24.23 27.95 -10.93
N GLY A 18 -24.86 27.73 -9.76
CA GLY A 18 -24.34 26.88 -8.69
C GLY A 18 -24.36 25.39 -9.07
N LEU A 19 -25.40 24.94 -9.78
CA LEU A 19 -25.44 23.57 -10.31
C LEU A 19 -24.34 23.35 -11.37
N LEU A 20 -24.13 24.32 -12.27
CA LEU A 20 -23.04 24.29 -13.25
C LEU A 20 -21.66 24.25 -12.58
N LEU A 21 -21.46 25.02 -11.50
CA LEU A 21 -20.20 25.03 -10.75
C LEU A 21 -19.92 23.69 -10.06
N VAL A 22 -20.94 23.08 -9.43
CA VAL A 22 -20.82 21.74 -8.84
C VAL A 22 -20.54 20.69 -9.91
N VAL A 23 -21.24 20.74 -11.06
CA VAL A 23 -20.98 19.84 -12.18
C VAL A 23 -19.58 20.04 -12.76
N LEU A 24 -19.09 21.27 -12.89
CA LEU A 24 -17.73 21.56 -13.34
C LEU A 24 -16.69 21.06 -12.35
N LEU A 25 -16.90 21.24 -11.04
CA LEU A 25 -16.00 20.75 -10.00
C LEU A 25 -15.99 19.21 -9.97
N VAL A 26 -17.15 18.56 -10.04
CA VAL A 26 -17.26 17.09 -10.09
C VAL A 26 -16.66 16.54 -11.39
N SER A 27 -16.88 17.19 -12.53
CA SER A 27 -16.22 16.84 -13.79
C SER A 27 -14.71 17.06 -13.72
N ASN A 28 -14.21 18.11 -13.10
CA ASN A 28 -12.76 18.34 -12.97
C ASN A 28 -12.10 17.32 -12.02
N MET A 29 -12.80 16.89 -10.98
CA MET A 29 -12.38 15.79 -10.10
C MET A 29 -12.45 14.41 -10.79
N LEU A 30 -13.35 14.23 -11.76
CA LEU A 30 -13.44 13.02 -12.58
C LEU A 30 -12.40 13.02 -13.71
N LEU A 31 -12.11 14.17 -14.32
CA LEU A 31 -11.13 14.35 -15.40
C LEU A 31 -9.69 14.29 -14.88
N THR A 32 -9.44 14.64 -13.62
CA THR A 32 -8.13 14.45 -12.96
C THR A 32 -7.89 13.00 -12.51
N LYS A 33 -8.89 12.12 -12.66
CA LYS A 33 -8.78 10.69 -12.38
C LYS A 33 -8.42 9.85 -13.60
N GLU A 34 -8.18 10.47 -14.75
CA GLU A 34 -7.40 9.82 -15.81
C GLU A 34 -5.94 9.85 -15.37
N GLY A 35 -5.52 8.80 -14.66
CA GLY A 35 -4.12 8.54 -14.43
C GLY A 35 -3.42 8.62 -15.79
N VAL A 36 -2.53 9.60 -15.95
CA VAL A 36 -1.66 9.65 -17.12
C VAL A 36 -0.79 8.41 -17.05
N THR A 37 -1.25 7.32 -17.67
CA THR A 37 -0.42 6.17 -17.95
C THR A 37 0.60 6.67 -18.96
N SER A 38 1.76 7.12 -18.46
CA SER A 38 2.89 7.42 -19.31
C SER A 38 3.24 6.15 -20.06
N LEU A 39 2.87 6.10 -21.35
CA LEU A 39 3.35 5.07 -22.25
C LEU A 39 4.89 5.12 -22.22
N PRO A 40 5.57 3.98 -22.09
CA PRO A 40 7.02 3.97 -22.13
C PRO A 40 7.51 4.67 -23.40
N ILE A 41 8.55 5.49 -23.28
CA ILE A 41 9.23 6.08 -24.44
C ILE A 41 9.98 4.94 -25.11
N CYS A 42 9.44 4.43 -26.21
CA CYS A 42 10.00 3.29 -26.92
C CYS A 42 11.07 3.79 -27.91
N PRO A 43 12.35 3.40 -27.78
CA PRO A 43 13.29 3.60 -28.86
C PRO A 43 12.88 2.69 -30.04
N ASN A 44 12.85 3.25 -31.26
CA ASN A 44 12.70 2.56 -32.55
C ASN A 44 11.31 2.23 -33.10
N GLY A 45 10.21 2.84 -32.63
CA GLY A 45 8.94 2.80 -33.36
C GLY A 45 8.32 1.40 -33.54
N SER A 46 8.66 0.44 -32.67
CA SER A 46 8.07 -0.90 -32.68
C SER A 46 6.59 -0.84 -32.30
N VAL A 47 5.75 -1.51 -33.09
CA VAL A 47 4.28 -1.58 -32.92
C VAL A 47 3.84 -2.25 -31.61
N ASN A 48 4.74 -2.91 -30.89
CA ASN A 48 4.45 -3.58 -29.62
C ASN A 48 5.47 -3.19 -28.56
N CYS A 49 5.22 -2.09 -27.86
CA CYS A 49 6.10 -1.58 -26.81
C CYS A 49 5.87 -2.33 -25.50
N GLN A 50 6.49 -3.51 -25.40
CA GLN A 50 6.46 -4.31 -24.18
C GLN A 50 7.79 -4.17 -23.45
N LEU A 51 7.74 -3.84 -22.16
CA LEU A 51 8.92 -3.85 -21.30
C LEU A 51 9.53 -5.25 -21.25
N SER A 52 10.86 -5.32 -21.19
CA SER A 52 11.58 -6.56 -20.92
C SER A 52 11.32 -7.05 -19.50
N LEU A 53 11.55 -8.34 -19.23
CA LEU A 53 11.42 -8.88 -17.87
C LEU A 53 12.41 -8.21 -16.91
N GLU A 54 13.63 -7.90 -17.38
CA GLU A 54 14.64 -7.16 -16.63
C GLU A 54 14.16 -5.75 -16.27
N GLU A 55 13.57 -5.01 -17.21
CA GLU A 55 13.03 -3.67 -16.96
C GLU A 55 11.86 -3.70 -15.96
N LEU A 56 11.02 -4.74 -15.99
CA LEU A 56 9.95 -4.94 -15.02
C LEU A 56 10.53 -5.16 -13.61
N PHE A 57 11.54 -6.04 -13.48
CA PHE A 57 12.22 -6.25 -12.20
C PHE A 57 12.94 -5.01 -11.70
N ASP A 58 13.59 -4.24 -12.58
CA ASP A 58 14.25 -2.98 -12.21
C ASP A 58 13.28 -1.99 -11.59
N ARG A 59 12.09 -1.85 -12.19
CA ARG A 59 11.03 -0.98 -11.66
C ARG A 59 10.48 -1.52 -10.33
N ALA A 60 10.22 -2.82 -10.25
CA ALA A 60 9.71 -3.46 -9.04
C ALA A 60 10.67 -3.32 -7.86
N VAL A 61 11.96 -3.61 -8.06
CA VAL A 61 13.01 -3.45 -7.03
C VAL A 61 13.10 -2.00 -6.57
N LYS A 62 13.14 -1.03 -7.49
CA LYS A 62 13.17 0.40 -7.14
C LYS A 62 11.96 0.83 -6.30
N LEU A 63 10.75 0.40 -6.69
CA LEU A 63 9.53 0.70 -5.94
C LEU A 63 9.53 0.03 -4.57
N SER A 64 9.89 -1.25 -4.47
CA SER A 64 9.93 -1.98 -3.19
C SER A 64 10.94 -1.39 -2.21
N HIS A 65 12.12 -1.00 -2.69
CA HIS A 65 13.12 -0.30 -1.89
C HIS A 65 12.59 1.05 -1.38
N TYR A 66 11.92 1.81 -2.24
CA TYR A 66 11.33 3.09 -1.85
C TYR A 66 10.22 2.93 -0.80
N ILE A 67 9.33 1.95 -0.96
CA ILE A 67 8.30 1.61 0.03
C ILE A 67 8.94 1.23 1.37
N HIS A 68 9.97 0.38 1.35
CA HIS A 68 10.66 -0.02 2.57
C HIS A 68 11.35 1.16 3.26
N PHE A 69 12.01 2.03 2.50
CA PHE A 69 12.60 3.27 3.02
C PHE A 69 11.54 4.14 3.72
N LEU A 70 10.42 4.44 3.05
CA LEU A 70 9.35 5.23 3.64
C LEU A 70 8.73 4.56 4.87
N SER A 71 8.54 3.24 4.83
CA SER A 71 8.00 2.46 5.96
C SER A 71 8.92 2.52 7.18
N SER A 72 10.24 2.51 6.96
CA SER A 72 11.24 2.63 8.01
C SER A 72 11.26 4.03 8.61
N GLU A 73 11.27 5.07 7.77
CA GLU A 73 11.22 6.47 8.23
C GLU A 73 9.92 6.75 9.02
N MET A 74 8.77 6.29 8.50
CA MET A 74 7.49 6.45 9.17
C MET A 74 7.45 5.74 10.53
N PHE A 75 7.98 4.52 10.61
CA PHE A 75 8.05 3.78 11.87
C PHE A 75 8.96 4.48 12.88
N ASN A 76 10.16 4.92 12.47
CA ASN A 76 11.11 5.57 13.37
C ASN A 76 10.53 6.87 13.92
N GLU A 77 9.93 7.69 13.06
CA GLU A 77 9.28 8.94 13.46
C GLU A 77 8.12 8.69 14.44
N PHE A 78 7.29 7.67 14.20
CA PHE A 78 6.23 7.30 15.12
C PHE A 78 6.78 6.79 16.46
N ASP A 79 7.79 5.93 16.42
CA ASP A 79 8.40 5.32 17.61
C ASP A 79 8.98 6.40 18.54
N GLU A 80 9.80 7.29 17.99
CA GLU A 80 10.43 8.41 18.70
C GLU A 80 9.40 9.30 19.41
N ARG A 81 8.26 9.56 18.76
CA ARG A 81 7.27 10.53 19.22
C ARG A 81 6.21 9.94 20.15
N TYR A 82 5.84 8.67 19.94
CA TYR A 82 4.66 8.08 20.58
C TYR A 82 4.94 6.80 21.37
N ALA A 83 6.04 6.07 21.11
CA ALA A 83 6.26 4.74 21.69
C ALA A 83 7.39 4.68 22.72
N GLN A 84 8.35 5.61 22.67
CA GLN A 84 9.47 5.68 23.62
C GLN A 84 8.99 5.67 25.08
N GLY A 85 9.54 4.75 25.88
CA GLY A 85 9.18 4.57 27.30
C GLY A 85 7.88 3.82 27.57
N ARG A 86 7.12 3.39 26.56
CA ARG A 86 5.81 2.71 26.73
C ARG A 86 5.85 1.18 26.65
N GLY A 87 7.03 0.60 26.35
CA GLY A 87 7.21 -0.85 26.25
C GLY A 87 6.45 -1.52 25.09
N PHE A 88 6.05 -0.75 24.07
CA PHE A 88 5.29 -1.27 22.92
C PHE A 88 6.05 -2.35 22.15
N ILE A 89 7.38 -2.24 22.02
CA ILE A 89 8.21 -3.23 21.33
C ILE A 89 8.04 -4.64 21.91
N ALA A 90 7.98 -4.77 23.24
CA ALA A 90 7.84 -6.05 23.91
C ALA A 90 6.45 -6.68 23.69
N LYS A 91 5.44 -5.86 23.41
CA LYS A 91 4.05 -6.29 23.16
C LYS A 91 3.80 -6.63 21.69
N ALA A 92 4.59 -6.10 20.76
CA ALA A 92 4.40 -6.28 19.31
C ALA A 92 4.93 -7.64 18.79
N VAL A 93 5.55 -8.46 19.64
CA VAL A 93 6.13 -9.75 19.26
C VAL A 93 5.04 -10.66 18.67
N ASN A 94 5.22 -11.07 17.41
CA ASN A 94 4.30 -11.91 16.64
C ASN A 94 2.91 -11.30 16.33
N GLY A 95 2.75 -9.98 16.39
CA GLY A 95 1.46 -9.31 16.19
C GLY A 95 1.04 -9.05 14.74
N CYS A 96 1.74 -9.59 13.74
CA CYS A 96 1.49 -9.27 12.33
C CYS A 96 0.54 -10.27 11.67
N HIS A 97 -0.46 -9.79 10.93
CA HIS A 97 -1.46 -10.63 10.27
C HIS A 97 -0.85 -11.57 9.22
N THR A 98 0.28 -11.19 8.62
CA THR A 98 1.04 -12.00 7.66
C THR A 98 1.94 -13.05 8.32
N ALA A 99 2.00 -13.16 9.65
CA ALA A 99 2.89 -14.10 10.34
C ALA A 99 2.58 -15.58 10.04
N SER A 100 1.36 -15.90 9.62
CA SER A 100 1.00 -17.25 9.18
C SER A 100 1.51 -17.61 7.78
N LEU A 101 2.02 -16.63 7.02
CA LEU A 101 2.69 -16.91 5.75
C LEU A 101 4.10 -17.43 6.04
N THR A 102 4.38 -18.67 5.62
CA THR A 102 5.72 -19.26 5.71
C THR A 102 6.67 -18.45 4.84
N THR A 103 7.41 -17.54 5.48
CA THR A 103 8.30 -16.59 4.82
C THR A 103 9.73 -16.94 5.16
N PRO A 104 10.66 -17.03 4.19
CA PRO A 104 12.06 -17.27 4.49
C PRO A 104 12.61 -16.11 5.33
N GLU A 105 13.33 -16.44 6.40
CA GLU A 105 13.82 -15.44 7.36
C GLU A 105 15.07 -14.72 6.88
N ASP A 106 15.85 -15.38 6.01
CA ASP A 106 17.13 -14.90 5.51
C ASP A 106 17.29 -15.13 3.99
N LYS A 107 18.42 -14.64 3.46
CA LYS A 107 18.74 -14.72 2.04
C LYS A 107 18.94 -16.17 1.61
N GLU A 108 19.57 -16.98 2.47
CA GLU A 108 19.90 -18.38 2.21
C GLU A 108 18.62 -19.22 2.06
N GLN A 109 17.64 -19.06 2.96
CA GLN A 109 16.33 -19.68 2.88
C GLN A 109 15.57 -19.19 1.63
N ALA A 110 15.59 -17.89 1.34
CA ALA A 110 14.96 -17.35 0.14
C ALA A 110 15.57 -17.93 -1.15
N GLN A 111 16.88 -18.21 -1.14
CA GLN A 111 17.56 -18.88 -2.25
C GLN A 111 17.11 -20.32 -2.47
N GLN A 112 16.64 -21.03 -1.43
CA GLN A 112 16.15 -22.41 -1.53
C GLN A 112 14.68 -22.52 -1.99
N ILE A 113 13.89 -21.45 -1.89
CA ILE A 113 12.48 -21.47 -2.32
C ILE A 113 12.40 -21.40 -3.85
N HIS A 114 11.52 -22.20 -4.45
CA HIS A 114 11.23 -22.13 -5.89
C HIS A 114 10.75 -20.73 -6.29
N HIS A 115 11.17 -20.24 -7.45
CA HIS A 115 10.86 -18.85 -7.84
C HIS A 115 9.35 -18.61 -7.98
N GLU A 116 8.56 -19.61 -8.36
CA GLU A 116 7.10 -19.51 -8.43
C GLU A 116 6.50 -19.29 -7.03
N ASP A 117 6.91 -20.09 -6.05
CA ASP A 117 6.45 -19.96 -4.67
C ASP A 117 6.83 -18.60 -4.07
N LEU A 118 8.05 -18.12 -4.35
CA LEU A 118 8.53 -16.83 -3.86
C LEU A 118 7.79 -15.66 -4.52
N LEU A 119 7.45 -15.77 -5.80
CA LEU A 119 6.59 -14.80 -6.51
C LEU A 119 5.18 -14.77 -5.92
N ASN A 120 4.57 -15.94 -5.70
CA ASN A 120 3.24 -16.05 -5.08
C ASN A 120 3.22 -15.51 -3.65
N LEU A 121 4.29 -15.75 -2.89
CA LEU A 121 4.46 -15.21 -1.55
C LEU A 121 4.50 -13.67 -1.55
N ILE A 122 5.25 -13.06 -2.48
CA ILE A 122 5.27 -11.59 -2.62
C ILE A 122 3.87 -11.06 -2.93
N LEU A 123 3.15 -11.68 -3.88
CA LEU A 123 1.78 -11.29 -4.21
C LEU A 123 0.84 -11.42 -3.01
N GLY A 124 0.90 -12.53 -2.29
CA GLY A 124 0.09 -12.77 -1.09
C GLY A 124 0.32 -11.72 0.00
N VAL A 125 1.58 -11.35 0.25
CA VAL A 125 1.92 -10.27 1.20
C VAL A 125 1.40 -8.93 0.70
N LEU A 126 1.69 -8.53 -0.54
CA LEU A 126 1.23 -7.25 -1.11
C LEU A 126 -0.30 -7.11 -1.04
N ARG A 127 -1.05 -8.18 -1.40
CA ARG A 127 -2.51 -8.23 -1.31
C ARG A 127 -3.00 -8.10 0.14
N SER A 128 -2.34 -8.77 1.08
CA SER A 128 -2.66 -8.69 2.51
C SER A 128 -2.48 -7.27 3.09
N TRP A 129 -1.71 -6.41 2.42
CA TRP A 129 -1.47 -5.02 2.84
C TRP A 129 -2.42 -4.00 2.22
N ASN A 130 -3.28 -4.37 1.28
CA ASN A 130 -4.22 -3.43 0.64
C ASN A 130 -5.15 -2.74 1.65
N ASP A 131 -5.94 -3.50 2.40
CA ASP A 131 -6.88 -2.92 3.37
C ASP A 131 -6.18 -2.21 4.55
N PRO A 132 -5.13 -2.79 5.19
CA PRO A 132 -4.45 -2.09 6.27
C PRO A 132 -3.85 -0.74 5.87
N LEU A 133 -3.34 -0.60 4.64
CA LEU A 133 -2.76 0.66 4.16
C LEU A 133 -3.82 1.74 3.92
N VAL A 134 -4.97 1.37 3.37
CA VAL A 134 -6.12 2.29 3.23
C VAL A 134 -6.56 2.80 4.60
N HIS A 135 -6.69 1.89 5.57
CA HIS A 135 -7.08 2.27 6.93
C HIS A 135 -5.99 3.04 7.67
N LEU A 136 -4.71 2.75 7.44
CA LEU A 136 -3.61 3.55 7.97
C LEU A 136 -3.72 5.00 7.46
N ALA A 137 -3.85 5.19 6.15
CA ALA A 137 -3.96 6.51 5.54
C ALA A 137 -5.20 7.30 6.01
N SER A 138 -6.33 6.63 6.30
CA SER A 138 -7.54 7.28 6.79
C SER A 138 -7.52 7.57 8.30
N GLU A 139 -6.97 6.66 9.10
CA GLU A 139 -7.09 6.73 10.56
C GLU A 139 -5.95 7.50 11.25
N VAL A 140 -4.80 7.74 10.59
CA VAL A 140 -3.65 8.48 11.18
C VAL A 140 -4.06 9.86 11.74
N GLN A 141 -5.02 10.54 11.11
CA GLN A 141 -5.52 11.85 11.57
C GLN A 141 -6.18 11.80 12.96
N ARG A 142 -6.55 10.61 13.45
CA ARG A 142 -7.11 10.43 14.78
C ARG A 142 -6.05 10.48 15.88
N ILE A 143 -4.77 10.30 15.55
CA ILE A 143 -3.67 10.45 16.51
C ILE A 143 -3.57 11.93 16.87
N LYS A 144 -3.59 12.24 18.17
CA LYS A 144 -3.49 13.63 18.62
C LYS A 144 -2.15 14.22 18.18
N GLU A 145 -2.21 15.37 17.54
CA GLU A 145 -1.03 16.07 17.01
C GLU A 145 -0.20 15.22 16.03
N ALA A 146 -0.85 14.33 15.26
CA ALA A 146 -0.20 13.51 14.24
C ALA A 146 0.69 14.37 13.31
N PRO A 147 1.97 14.01 13.09
CA PRO A 147 2.80 14.71 12.14
C PRO A 147 2.22 14.59 10.73
N GLU A 148 2.16 15.70 9.99
CA GLU A 148 1.87 15.68 8.54
C GLU A 148 2.85 14.76 7.79
N THR A 149 4.07 14.64 8.33
CA THR A 149 5.13 13.74 7.88
C THR A 149 4.80 12.26 7.97
N ILE A 150 3.96 11.82 8.90
CA ILE A 150 3.48 10.43 8.96
C ILE A 150 2.34 10.24 7.96
N LEU A 151 1.41 11.19 7.89
CA LEU A 151 0.27 11.11 6.99
C LEU A 151 0.69 11.00 5.52
N TRP A 152 1.60 11.86 5.05
CA TRP A 152 2.03 11.78 3.64
C TRP A 152 2.73 10.45 3.33
N LYS A 153 3.54 9.91 4.25
CA LYS A 153 4.22 8.63 4.06
C LYS A 153 3.21 7.50 3.95
N ALA A 154 2.17 7.49 4.78
CA ALA A 154 1.11 6.50 4.72
C ALA A 154 0.38 6.52 3.37
N VAL A 155 -0.01 7.70 2.90
CA VAL A 155 -0.68 7.88 1.58
C VAL A 155 0.24 7.46 0.43
N GLU A 156 1.51 7.85 0.48
CA GLU A 156 2.48 7.50 -0.56
C GLU A 156 2.73 5.98 -0.60
N ILE A 157 2.91 5.34 0.56
CA ILE A 157 3.09 3.88 0.63
C ILE A 157 1.85 3.14 0.12
N GLU A 158 0.65 3.58 0.47
CA GLU A 158 -0.60 3.01 -0.04
C GLU A 158 -0.62 3.00 -1.59
N GLU A 159 -0.30 4.14 -2.21
CA GLU A 159 -0.29 4.29 -3.66
C GLU A 159 0.83 3.47 -4.32
N GLN A 160 2.05 3.50 -3.76
CA GLN A 160 3.16 2.74 -4.33
C GLN A 160 2.97 1.23 -4.15
N ASN A 161 2.31 0.76 -3.09
CA ASN A 161 1.99 -0.65 -2.89
C ASN A 161 1.09 -1.18 -4.02
N LYS A 162 0.07 -0.40 -4.42
CA LYS A 162 -0.80 -0.74 -5.56
C LYS A 162 -0.01 -0.86 -6.87
N ARG A 163 0.85 0.11 -7.15
CA ARG A 163 1.71 0.10 -8.36
C ARG A 163 2.69 -1.07 -8.36
N LEU A 164 3.25 -1.41 -7.20
CA LEU A 164 4.12 -2.57 -7.06
C LEU A 164 3.35 -3.86 -7.28
N LEU A 165 2.14 -4.00 -6.73
CA LEU A 165 1.27 -5.15 -6.94
C LEU A 165 0.96 -5.35 -8.44
N GLU A 166 0.54 -4.29 -9.14
CA GLU A 166 0.32 -4.34 -10.61
C GLU A 166 1.59 -4.73 -11.38
N GLY A 167 2.76 -4.21 -10.96
CA GLY A 167 4.05 -4.57 -11.53
C GLY A 167 4.37 -6.06 -11.33
N MET A 168 4.09 -6.59 -10.14
CA MET A 168 4.29 -8.00 -9.81
C MET A 168 3.35 -8.92 -10.58
N GLU A 169 2.09 -8.55 -10.78
CA GLU A 169 1.15 -9.31 -11.59
C GLU A 169 1.62 -9.40 -13.06
N LYS A 170 2.19 -8.32 -13.59
CA LYS A 170 2.84 -8.33 -14.92
C LYS A 170 4.06 -9.24 -14.95
N ILE A 171 4.91 -9.24 -13.91
CA ILE A 171 6.07 -10.13 -13.82
C ILE A 171 5.62 -11.59 -13.79
N VAL A 172 4.67 -11.94 -12.93
CA VAL A 172 4.16 -13.31 -12.81
C VAL A 172 3.56 -13.80 -14.13
N GLY A 173 2.75 -12.98 -14.82
CA GLY A 173 2.21 -13.33 -16.12
C GLY A 173 3.26 -13.49 -17.24
N ARG A 174 4.50 -13.05 -17.04
CA ARG A 174 5.62 -13.30 -17.96
C ARG A 174 6.42 -14.55 -17.60
N VAL A 175 6.55 -14.85 -16.32
CA VAL A 175 7.33 -15.99 -15.82
C VAL A 175 6.51 -17.28 -15.89
N HIS A 176 5.20 -17.21 -15.59
CA HIS A 176 4.28 -18.34 -15.64
C HIS A 176 3.12 -18.08 -16.61
N SER A 177 2.87 -19.01 -17.53
CA SER A 177 1.67 -19.03 -18.38
C SER A 177 0.50 -19.81 -17.75
N GLY A 178 0.65 -20.28 -16.51
CA GLY A 178 -0.36 -21.02 -15.76
C GLY A 178 -1.28 -20.12 -14.93
N GLU A 179 -2.36 -20.70 -14.39
CA GLU A 179 -3.27 -20.04 -13.46
C GLU A 179 -2.47 -19.53 -12.25
N VAL A 180 -2.56 -18.24 -11.94
CA VAL A 180 -2.05 -17.68 -10.68
C VAL A 180 -2.73 -18.48 -9.57
N GLY A 181 -1.95 -19.28 -8.84
CA GLY A 181 -2.48 -20.19 -7.83
C GLY A 181 -3.36 -19.45 -6.83
N ASN A 182 -4.41 -20.13 -6.32
CA ASN A 182 -5.38 -19.61 -5.37
C ASN A 182 -4.76 -18.58 -4.41
N ASP A 183 -5.33 -17.38 -4.39
CA ASP A 183 -4.84 -16.23 -3.62
C ASP A 183 -4.70 -16.55 -2.12
N ILE A 184 -3.51 -16.97 -1.69
CA ILE A 184 -3.20 -17.09 -0.25
C ILE A 184 -2.81 -15.69 0.23
N TYR A 185 -3.81 -14.95 0.71
CA TYR A 185 -3.60 -13.73 1.49
C TYR A 185 -4.24 -13.89 2.86
N THR A 186 -3.74 -13.13 3.83
CA THR A 186 -4.24 -13.13 5.21
C THR A 186 -5.10 -11.89 5.40
N PRO A 187 -6.39 -12.01 5.74
CA PRO A 187 -7.23 -10.84 6.03
C PRO A 187 -6.71 -10.11 7.27
N TRP A 188 -6.95 -8.80 7.33
CA TRP A 188 -6.59 -7.96 8.47
C TRP A 188 -7.84 -7.45 9.18
N GLU A 189 -7.94 -7.76 10.47
CA GLU A 189 -9.10 -7.39 11.30
C GLU A 189 -8.76 -6.32 12.36
N GLY A 190 -7.69 -5.54 12.12
CA GLY A 190 -7.16 -4.60 13.10
C GLY A 190 -7.85 -3.23 13.16
N LEU A 191 -8.83 -2.95 12.29
CA LEU A 191 -9.50 -1.64 12.23
C LEU A 191 -10.12 -1.22 13.58
N PRO A 192 -10.85 -2.09 14.31
CA PRO A 192 -11.42 -1.71 15.60
C PRO A 192 -10.36 -1.24 16.60
N SER A 193 -9.15 -1.81 16.56
CA SER A 193 -8.04 -1.43 17.43
C SER A 193 -7.48 -0.03 17.10
N LEU A 194 -7.50 0.38 15.83
CA LEU A 194 -7.12 1.75 15.41
C LEU A 194 -8.14 2.81 15.84
N GLN A 195 -9.38 2.40 16.16
CA GLN A 195 -10.50 3.29 16.48
C GLN A 195 -10.83 3.34 17.98
N LEU A 196 -10.05 2.67 18.83
CA LEU A 196 -10.23 2.69 20.27
C LEU A 196 -10.16 4.11 20.83
N ALA A 197 -11.01 4.40 21.81
CA ALA A 197 -11.00 5.67 22.53
C ALA A 197 -9.81 5.78 23.49
N ASP A 198 -9.34 4.65 24.02
CA ASP A 198 -8.14 4.58 24.85
C ASP A 198 -6.89 4.90 24.02
N GLU A 199 -6.19 5.97 24.39
CA GLU A 199 -5.06 6.49 23.61
C GLU A 199 -3.90 5.50 23.56
N ASP A 200 -3.54 4.87 24.67
CA ASP A 200 -2.42 3.95 24.75
C ASP A 200 -2.66 2.68 23.92
N SER A 201 -3.86 2.10 23.99
CA SER A 201 -4.25 0.94 23.19
C SER A 201 -4.27 1.26 21.70
N ARG A 202 -4.77 2.44 21.33
CA ARG A 202 -4.79 2.90 19.94
C ARG A 202 -3.39 3.16 19.41
N LEU A 203 -2.53 3.85 20.18
CA LEU A 203 -1.14 4.08 19.80
C LEU A 203 -0.36 2.77 19.68
N PHE A 204 -0.63 1.78 20.54
CA PHE A 204 -0.06 0.46 20.40
C PHE A 204 -0.55 -0.26 19.12
N ALA A 205 -1.81 -0.11 18.75
CA ALA A 205 -2.33 -0.68 17.50
C ALA A 205 -1.63 -0.07 16.26
N PHE A 206 -1.45 1.24 16.22
CA PHE A 206 -0.64 1.90 15.18
C PHE A 206 0.81 1.42 15.21
N TYR A 207 1.43 1.37 16.40
CA TYR A 207 2.80 0.88 16.56
C TYR A 207 2.99 -0.50 15.95
N ASN A 208 2.10 -1.44 16.29
CA ASN A 208 2.15 -2.80 15.78
C ASN A 208 1.95 -2.84 14.26
N LEU A 209 1.00 -2.06 13.73
CA LEU A 209 0.77 -1.98 12.28
C LEU A 209 2.00 -1.46 11.53
N LEU A 210 2.62 -0.37 12.01
CA LEU A 210 3.82 0.22 11.41
C LEU A 210 5.04 -0.71 11.54
N HIS A 211 5.18 -1.39 12.67
CA HIS A 211 6.21 -2.40 12.88
C HIS A 211 6.11 -3.52 11.83
N CYS A 212 4.90 -4.05 11.62
CA CYS A 212 4.62 -5.10 10.65
C CYS A 212 4.86 -4.62 9.22
N LEU A 213 4.45 -3.38 8.89
CA LEU A 213 4.66 -2.79 7.56
C LEU A 213 6.14 -2.68 7.23
N ARG A 214 6.95 -2.17 8.18
CA ARG A 214 8.40 -2.10 8.03
C ARG A 214 9.03 -3.48 7.81
N ARG A 215 8.60 -4.48 8.58
CA ARG A 215 9.09 -5.87 8.48
C ARG A 215 8.76 -6.48 7.11
N ASP A 216 7.52 -6.38 6.68
CA ASP A 216 7.05 -7.04 5.47
C ASP A 216 7.53 -6.33 4.19
N SER A 217 7.62 -5.01 4.19
CA SER A 217 8.24 -4.25 3.08
C SER A 217 9.71 -4.61 2.90
N HIS A 218 10.46 -4.80 4.00
CA HIS A 218 11.84 -5.28 3.95
C HIS A 218 11.94 -6.69 3.34
N LYS A 219 11.03 -7.59 3.72
CA LYS A 219 10.96 -8.94 3.13
C LYS A 219 10.70 -8.89 1.63
N ILE A 220 9.70 -8.12 1.19
CA ILE A 220 9.37 -7.95 -0.24
C ILE A 220 10.57 -7.42 -1.03
N ASP A 221 11.22 -6.36 -0.57
CA ASP A 221 12.39 -5.77 -1.22
C ASP A 221 13.53 -6.80 -1.37
N ASN A 222 13.83 -7.56 -0.32
CA ASN A 222 14.85 -8.61 -0.39
C ASN A 222 14.47 -9.77 -1.31
N TYR A 223 13.22 -10.24 -1.28
CA TYR A 223 12.77 -11.32 -2.15
C TYR A 223 12.81 -10.91 -3.63
N LEU A 224 12.44 -9.67 -3.94
CA LEU A 224 12.54 -9.11 -5.29
C LEU A 224 13.98 -9.05 -5.79
N LYS A 225 14.93 -8.65 -4.94
CA LYS A 225 16.37 -8.68 -5.26
C LYS A 225 16.86 -10.10 -5.54
N VAL A 226 16.45 -11.08 -4.73
CA VAL A 226 16.78 -12.50 -4.94
C VAL A 226 16.19 -13.01 -6.27
N LEU A 227 14.92 -12.73 -6.54
CA LEU A 227 14.25 -13.15 -7.78
C LEU A 227 14.86 -12.53 -9.02
N LYS A 228 15.12 -11.21 -9.01
CA LYS A 228 15.81 -10.53 -10.11
C LYS A 228 17.15 -11.21 -10.36
N CYS A 229 17.92 -11.44 -9.30
CA CYS A 229 19.23 -12.05 -9.43
C CYS A 229 19.18 -13.44 -10.05
N ARG A 230 18.22 -14.25 -9.61
CA ARG A 230 18.02 -15.61 -10.09
C ARG A 230 17.54 -15.66 -11.54
N LEU A 231 16.52 -14.87 -11.88
CA LEU A 231 15.80 -14.99 -13.16
C LEU A 231 16.42 -14.18 -14.29
N ILE A 232 17.22 -13.15 -13.99
CA ILE A 232 17.85 -12.29 -15.00
C ILE A 232 19.35 -12.57 -15.14
N HIS A 233 20.02 -12.93 -14.04
CA HIS A 233 21.48 -13.03 -14.00
C HIS A 233 21.97 -14.45 -13.65
N ASP A 234 21.09 -15.46 -13.60
CA ASP A 234 21.43 -16.84 -13.22
C ASP A 234 22.19 -16.94 -11.87
N ASN A 235 21.80 -16.10 -10.91
CA ASN A 235 22.45 -15.91 -9.60
C ASN A 235 23.85 -15.24 -9.63
N ASN A 236 24.28 -14.66 -10.76
CA ASN A 236 25.53 -13.90 -10.87
C ASN A 236 25.29 -12.39 -10.65
N CYS A 237 24.99 -12.05 -9.41
CA CYS A 237 24.91 -10.67 -8.88
C CYS A 237 25.85 -10.55 -7.69
#